data_AF-A0A930M7H0-F1
#
_entry.id   AF-A0A930M7H0-F1
#
_cell.length_a   1.000
_cell.length_b   1.000
_cell.length_c   1.000
_cell.angle_alpha   90.00
_cell.angle_beta   90.00
_cell.angle_gamma   90.00
#
_symmetry.space_group_name_H-M   'P 1'
#
loop_
_entity.id
_entity.type
_entity.pdbx_description
1 polymer ?
#
loop_
_entity_poly.entity_id
_entity_poly.type
_entity_poly.pdbx_seq_one_letter_code
_entity_poly.pdbx_strand_id
1 'polypeptide(L)'
;DIVFANPPYRPVGRGALSMGARAAARHELTATLADVIRAAAFALRHGGRLAMVHLPERLGEIIPALHAAGLAMKRLRMVQPRADRPPNLLLMEAVRGASPAGLRHEPVLIVRDAEGHYTDEIRAIYGQEM
;
A
#
# COMPACT_ATOMS: atom_id res chain seq x y z
N ASP A 1 -18.63 -0.94 3.83
CA ASP A 1 -17.96 -0.26 2.71
C ASP A 1 -16.49 -0.62 2.64
N ILE A 2 -15.93 -0.58 1.44
CA ILE A 2 -14.50 -0.74 1.19
C ILE A 2 -14.03 0.32 0.20
N VAL A 3 -12.85 0.89 0.45
CA VAL A 3 -12.14 1.80 -0.44
C VAL A 3 -10.81 1.15 -0.82
N PHE A 4 -10.45 1.21 -2.09
CA PHE A 4 -9.16 0.76 -2.60
C PHE A 4 -8.34 1.95 -3.06
N ALA A 5 -7.07 2.00 -2.67
CA ALA A 5 -6.14 3.06 -3.07
C ALA A 5 -4.80 2.49 -3.52
N ASN A 6 -4.33 2.95 -4.68
CA ASN A 6 -2.96 2.76 -5.14
C ASN A 6 -2.34 4.14 -5.42
N PRO A 7 -2.03 4.91 -4.36
CA PRO A 7 -1.56 6.29 -4.50
C PRO A 7 -0.18 6.36 -5.15
N PRO A 8 0.16 7.50 -5.78
CA PRO A 8 1.51 7.74 -6.28
C PRO A 8 2.52 7.65 -5.13
N TYR A 9 3.60 6.90 -5.36
CA TYR A 9 4.46 6.42 -4.28
C TYR A 9 5.48 7.42 -3.73
N ARG A 10 5.83 8.48 -4.50
CA ARG A 10 6.95 9.37 -4.19
C ARG A 10 6.52 10.83 -3.96
N PRO A 11 6.94 11.45 -2.85
CA PRO A 11 6.77 12.89 -2.64
C PRO A 11 7.48 13.70 -3.72
N VAL A 12 6.96 14.90 -4.00
CA VAL A 12 7.58 15.86 -4.93
C VAL A 12 8.94 16.32 -4.38
N GLY A 13 9.96 16.43 -5.24
CA GLY A 13 11.23 17.11 -4.92
C GLY A 13 12.38 16.23 -4.39
N ARG A 14 12.20 14.91 -4.23
CA ARG A 14 13.31 13.97 -3.95
C ARG A 14 13.38 12.86 -5.00
N GLY A 15 14.28 13.02 -5.97
CA GLY A 15 14.62 12.00 -6.98
C GLY A 15 14.80 12.59 -8.38
N ALA A 16 15.71 12.00 -9.17
CA ALA A 16 16.00 12.43 -10.53
C ALA A 16 14.73 12.47 -11.40
N LEU A 17 14.50 13.61 -12.05
CA LEU A 17 13.41 13.84 -12.98
C LEU A 17 13.54 12.90 -14.19
N SER A 18 12.72 11.84 -14.22
CA SER A 18 12.55 11.02 -15.42
C SER A 18 11.57 11.76 -16.36
N MET A 19 12.09 12.33 -17.45
CA MET A 19 11.33 13.04 -18.47
C MET A 19 10.33 12.11 -19.20
N GLY A 20 9.03 12.44 -19.19
CA GLY A 20 8.01 11.82 -20.05
C GLY A 20 6.62 11.65 -19.43
N ALA A 21 5.61 11.38 -20.27
CA ALA A 21 4.18 11.27 -19.93
C ALA A 21 3.82 10.19 -18.86
N ARG A 22 4.77 9.35 -18.45
CA ARG A 22 4.66 8.44 -17.29
C ARG A 22 4.88 9.13 -15.93
N ALA A 23 5.24 10.41 -15.91
CA ALA A 23 5.51 11.18 -14.70
C ALA A 23 4.23 11.45 -13.87
N ALA A 24 3.07 11.59 -14.50
CA ALA A 24 1.83 11.97 -13.82
C ALA A 24 1.27 10.92 -12.82
N ALA A 25 1.62 9.64 -12.98
CA ALA A 25 1.17 8.57 -12.08
C ALA A 25 2.20 8.20 -10.98
N ARG A 26 3.44 8.71 -11.09
CA ARG A 26 4.54 8.37 -10.18
C ARG A 26 4.94 9.50 -9.25
N HIS A 27 4.55 10.72 -9.57
CA HIS A 27 4.78 11.91 -8.78
C HIS A 27 3.44 12.25 -8.09
N GLU A 28 3.46 12.60 -6.79
CA GLU A 28 2.33 13.25 -6.10
C GLU A 28 1.98 14.61 -6.75
N LEU A 29 1.59 14.64 -8.04
CA LEU A 29 1.24 15.84 -8.78
C LEU A 29 -0.23 16.27 -8.56
N THR A 30 -1.06 15.41 -7.98
CA THR A 30 -2.52 15.66 -7.86
C THR A 30 -3.12 15.34 -6.49
N ALA A 31 -2.48 14.52 -5.65
CA ALA A 31 -2.93 14.22 -4.28
C ALA A 31 -1.78 13.70 -3.41
N THR A 32 -1.68 14.20 -2.18
CA THR A 32 -0.73 13.70 -1.17
C THR A 32 -1.26 12.43 -0.49
N LEU A 33 -0.40 11.70 0.22
CA LEU A 33 -0.81 10.60 1.12
C LEU A 33 -1.97 11.03 2.07
N ALA A 34 -1.88 12.23 2.63
CA ALA A 34 -2.90 12.75 3.54
C ALA A 34 -4.24 13.00 2.83
N ASP A 35 -4.22 13.48 1.57
CA ASP A 35 -5.43 13.68 0.78
C ASP A 35 -6.14 12.36 0.50
N VAL A 36 -5.38 11.34 0.10
CA VAL A 36 -5.90 10.00 -0.17
C VAL A 36 -6.53 9.39 1.08
N ILE A 37 -5.84 9.46 2.22
CA ILE A 37 -6.35 8.92 3.49
C ILE A 37 -7.60 9.69 3.95
N ARG A 38 -7.64 11.02 3.85
CA ARG A 38 -8.81 11.82 4.21
C ARG A 38 -10.01 11.53 3.32
N ALA A 39 -9.80 11.41 2.01
CA ALA A 39 -10.85 11.05 1.06
C ALA A 39 -11.42 9.65 1.34
N ALA A 40 -10.55 8.67 1.62
CA ALA A 40 -10.97 7.34 2.03
C ALA A 40 -11.76 7.38 3.34
N ALA A 41 -11.28 8.12 4.34
CA ALA A 41 -11.95 8.24 5.62
C ALA A 41 -13.34 8.88 5.49
N PHE A 42 -13.51 9.87 4.60
CA PHE A 42 -14.79 10.50 4.31
C PHE A 42 -15.79 9.55 3.64
N ALA A 43 -15.32 8.71 2.70
CA ALA A 43 -16.15 7.76 1.99
C ALA A 43 -16.57 6.53 2.84
N LEU A 44 -15.88 6.26 3.94
CA LEU A 44 -16.11 5.08 4.77
C LEU A 44 -17.03 5.37 5.96
N ARG A 45 -18.07 4.53 6.12
CA ARG A 45 -18.80 4.40 7.39
C ARG A 45 -17.91 3.83 8.51
N HIS A 46 -18.31 3.97 9.78
CA HIS A 46 -17.63 3.32 10.91
C HIS A 46 -17.53 1.80 10.66
N GLY A 47 -16.36 1.20 10.95
CA GLY A 47 -16.06 -0.19 10.60
C GLY A 47 -15.74 -0.43 9.12
N GLY A 48 -15.85 0.58 8.25
CA GLY A 48 -15.44 0.52 6.85
C GLY A 48 -13.92 0.37 6.70
N ARG A 49 -13.49 -0.20 5.57
CA ARG A 49 -12.10 -0.63 5.34
C ARG A 49 -11.44 0.14 4.20
N LEU A 50 -10.23 0.63 4.43
CA LEU A 50 -9.33 1.12 3.40
C LEU A 50 -8.29 0.04 3.10
N ALA A 51 -8.25 -0.47 1.87
CA ALA A 51 -7.15 -1.29 1.37
C ALA A 51 -6.21 -0.43 0.52
N MET A 52 -4.92 -0.41 0.85
CA MET A 52 -3.95 0.46 0.18
C MET A 52 -2.63 -0.25 -0.07
N VAL A 53 -2.01 0.00 -1.22
CA VAL A 53 -0.62 -0.37 -1.50
C VAL A 53 0.27 0.86 -1.37
N HIS A 54 1.47 0.72 -0.78
CA HIS A 54 2.43 1.82 -0.65
C HIS A 54 3.87 1.31 -0.60
N LEU A 55 4.83 2.24 -0.50
CA LEU A 55 6.23 1.95 -0.18
C LEU A 55 6.46 1.66 1.32
N PRO A 56 7.23 0.60 1.67
CA PRO A 56 7.64 0.28 3.04
C PRO A 56 8.31 1.45 3.79
N GLU A 57 9.15 2.22 3.11
CA GLU A 57 9.89 3.36 3.71
C GLU A 57 8.96 4.47 4.23
N ARG A 58 7.73 4.58 3.72
CA ARG A 58 6.73 5.57 4.14
C ARG A 58 5.84 5.08 5.28
N LEU A 59 6.08 3.90 5.85
CA LEU A 59 5.25 3.37 6.95
C LEU A 59 5.17 4.34 8.13
N GLY A 60 6.27 5.04 8.43
CA GLY A 60 6.34 6.08 9.47
C GLY A 60 5.46 7.30 9.21
N GLU A 61 5.11 7.59 7.96
CA GLU A 61 4.16 8.66 7.58
C GLU A 61 2.72 8.14 7.49
N ILE A 62 2.54 6.90 7.02
CA ILE A 62 1.22 6.28 6.80
C ILE A 62 0.48 6.10 8.12
N ILE A 63 1.13 5.52 9.13
CA ILE A 63 0.50 5.24 10.43
C ILE A 63 -0.07 6.50 11.09
N PRO A 64 0.70 7.59 11.30
CA PRO A 64 0.15 8.81 11.90
C PRO A 64 -0.93 9.46 11.03
N ALA A 65 -0.81 9.41 9.70
CA ALA A 65 -1.84 9.96 8.80
C ALA A 65 -3.17 9.19 8.92
N LEU A 66 -3.13 7.85 9.02
CA LEU A 66 -4.32 7.03 9.28
C LEU A 66 -4.97 7.44 10.61
N HIS A 67 -4.18 7.51 11.69
CA HIS A 67 -4.68 7.86 13.02
C HIS A 67 -5.32 9.26 13.04
N ALA A 68 -4.70 10.24 12.38
CA ALA A 68 -5.24 11.60 12.25
C ALA A 68 -6.60 11.64 11.51
N ALA A 69 -6.85 10.68 10.62
CA ALA A 69 -8.12 10.54 9.90
C ALA A 69 -9.13 9.59 10.60
N GLY A 70 -8.83 9.12 11.81
CA GLY A 70 -9.69 8.18 12.54
C GLY A 70 -9.72 6.77 11.94
N LEU A 71 -8.65 6.36 11.26
CA LEU A 71 -8.41 5.01 10.74
C LEU A 71 -7.29 4.35 11.55
N ALA A 72 -7.36 3.04 11.76
CA ALA A 72 -6.26 2.27 12.34
C ALA A 72 -5.87 1.12 11.43
N MET A 73 -4.57 0.92 11.19
CA MET A 73 -4.08 -0.22 10.41
C MET A 73 -4.33 -1.53 11.15
N LYS A 74 -4.89 -2.53 10.46
CA LYS A 74 -5.26 -3.83 11.02
C LYS A 74 -4.61 -5.01 10.34
N ARG A 75 -4.25 -4.87 9.06
CA ARG A 75 -3.52 -5.89 8.32
C ARG A 75 -2.39 -5.24 7.55
N LEU A 76 -1.21 -5.83 7.61
CA LEU A 76 -0.03 -5.42 6.86
C LEU A 76 0.61 -6.65 6.22
N ARG A 77 0.93 -6.56 4.94
CA ARG A 77 1.68 -7.59 4.20
C ARG A 77 2.79 -6.93 3.41
N MET A 78 4.03 -7.29 3.71
CA MET A 78 5.17 -6.82 2.91
C MET A 78 5.23 -7.60 1.60
N VAL A 79 5.68 -6.96 0.53
CA VAL A 79 5.86 -7.56 -0.78
C VAL A 79 7.33 -7.45 -1.17
N GLN A 80 7.96 -8.59 -1.43
CA GLN A 80 9.33 -8.67 -1.90
C GLN A 80 9.37 -9.14 -3.36
N PRO A 81 10.22 -8.56 -4.21
CA PRO A 81 10.36 -9.03 -5.58
C PRO A 81 10.90 -10.47 -5.63
N ARG A 82 11.79 -10.83 -4.69
CA ARG A 82 12.39 -12.16 -4.48
C ARG A 82 12.75 -12.30 -2.98
N ALA A 83 12.89 -13.53 -2.49
CA ALA A 83 13.17 -13.82 -1.08
C ALA A 83 14.51 -13.25 -0.57
N ASP A 84 15.49 -13.02 -1.46
CA ASP A 84 16.80 -12.45 -1.16
C ASP A 84 16.81 -10.90 -1.22
N ARG A 85 15.66 -10.26 -1.42
CA ARG A 85 15.56 -8.81 -1.64
C ARG A 85 14.67 -8.14 -0.59
N PRO A 86 14.99 -6.89 -0.20
CA PRO A 86 14.14 -6.16 0.73
C PRO A 86 12.76 -5.90 0.12
N PRO A 87 11.71 -5.72 0.96
CA PRO A 87 10.40 -5.34 0.48
C PRO A 87 10.43 -4.02 -0.29
N ASN A 88 9.77 -3.98 -1.44
CA ASN A 88 9.65 -2.77 -2.26
C ASN A 88 8.22 -2.22 -2.29
N LEU A 89 7.25 -3.00 -1.83
CA LEU A 89 5.86 -2.58 -1.63
C LEU A 89 5.34 -3.14 -0.29
N LEU A 90 4.30 -2.52 0.24
CA LEU A 90 3.47 -3.03 1.31
C LEU A 90 2.01 -3.01 0.84
N LEU A 91 1.25 -4.00 1.25
CA LEU A 91 -0.20 -4.03 1.18
C LEU A 91 -0.73 -3.84 2.59
N MET A 92 -1.68 -2.95 2.78
CA MET A 92 -2.28 -2.70 4.08
C MET A 92 -3.79 -2.62 4.02
N GLU A 93 -4.40 -2.87 5.17
CA GLU A 93 -5.79 -2.57 5.42
C GLU A 93 -5.93 -1.79 6.72
N ALA A 94 -6.70 -0.70 6.68
CA ALA A 94 -7.08 0.09 7.85
C ALA A 94 -8.59 0.16 8.02
N VAL A 95 -9.06 0.31 9.25
CA VAL A 95 -10.49 0.29 9.61
C VAL A 95 -10.88 1.60 10.27
N ARG A 96 -11.98 2.21 9.80
CA ARG A 96 -12.49 3.48 10.32
C ARG A 96 -13.06 3.29 11.73
N GLY A 97 -12.57 4.07 12.68
CA GLY A 97 -13.00 4.08 14.07
C GLY A 97 -12.53 2.89 14.91
N ALA A 98 -11.60 2.07 14.40
CA ALA A 98 -11.03 0.99 15.17
C ALA A 98 -9.90 1.48 16.10
N SER A 99 -9.66 0.75 17.19
CA SER A 99 -8.54 1.00 18.10
C SER A 99 -7.18 0.96 17.37
N PRO A 100 -6.17 1.75 17.76
CA PRO A 100 -4.82 1.65 17.17
C PRO A 100 -4.13 0.28 17.33
N ALA A 101 -4.47 -0.47 18.39
CA ALA A 101 -3.86 -1.78 18.66
C ALA A 101 -4.38 -2.90 17.74
N GLY A 102 -3.74 -4.07 17.76
CA GLY A 102 -4.23 -5.25 17.04
C GLY A 102 -3.89 -5.27 15.54
N LEU A 103 -2.73 -4.73 15.17
CA LEU A 103 -2.16 -4.89 13.84
C LEU A 103 -1.72 -6.35 13.63
N ARG A 104 -2.22 -6.99 12.57
CA ARG A 104 -1.74 -8.30 12.12
C ARG A 104 -0.75 -8.16 10.98
N HIS A 105 0.40 -8.83 11.11
CA HIS A 105 1.39 -8.97 10.06
C HIS A 105 1.17 -10.30 9.33
N GLU A 106 0.94 -10.22 8.03
CA GLU A 106 0.82 -11.37 7.15
C GLU A 106 2.22 -11.86 6.72
N PRO A 107 2.38 -13.15 6.38
CA PRO A 107 3.58 -13.64 5.72
C PRO A 107 3.93 -12.81 4.49
N VAL A 108 5.21 -12.57 4.27
CA VAL A 108 5.69 -11.78 3.13
C VAL A 108 5.17 -12.40 1.82
N LEU A 109 4.68 -11.57 0.91
CA LEU A 109 4.36 -11.98 -0.45
C LEU A 109 5.63 -11.93 -1.30
N ILE A 110 6.14 -13.09 -1.70
CA ILE A 110 7.29 -13.19 -2.60
C ILE A 110 6.78 -13.22 -4.05
N VAL A 111 7.23 -12.27 -4.88
CA VAL A 111 6.70 -12.14 -6.25
C VAL A 111 7.29 -13.19 -7.18
N ARG A 112 8.61 -13.39 -7.14
CA ARG A 112 9.32 -14.34 -8.01
C ARG A 112 10.18 -15.33 -7.21
N ASP A 113 10.29 -16.55 -7.74
CA ASP A 113 11.19 -17.58 -7.25
C ASP A 113 12.66 -17.33 -7.63
N ALA A 114 13.53 -18.30 -7.34
CA ALA A 114 14.96 -18.19 -7.63
C ALA A 114 15.24 -18.18 -9.14
N GLU A 115 14.43 -18.90 -9.91
CA GLU A 115 14.48 -19.05 -11.36
C GLU A 115 13.88 -17.83 -12.08
N GLY A 116 13.19 -16.96 -11.35
CA GLY A 116 12.58 -15.74 -11.85
C GLY A 116 11.15 -15.91 -12.36
N HIS A 117 10.51 -17.06 -12.15
CA HIS A 117 9.07 -17.24 -12.43
C HIS A 117 8.23 -16.62 -11.33
N TYR A 118 6.95 -16.33 -11.61
CA TYR A 118 6.00 -15.98 -10.55
C TYR A 118 5.86 -17.13 -9.57
N THR A 119 5.80 -16.83 -8.28
CA THR A 119 5.45 -17.85 -7.27
C THR A 119 4.02 -18.33 -7.47
N ASP A 120 3.71 -19.54 -6.99
CA ASP A 120 2.38 -20.12 -7.14
C ASP A 120 1.29 -19.26 -6.47
N GLU A 121 1.63 -18.61 -5.36
CA GLU A 121 0.74 -17.65 -4.71
C GLU A 121 0.41 -16.46 -5.64
N ILE A 122 1.40 -15.91 -6.36
CA ILE A 122 1.14 -14.85 -7.34
C ILE A 122 0.33 -15.35 -8.53
N ARG A 123 0.61 -16.56 -9.03
CA ARG A 123 -0.17 -17.16 -10.11
C ARG A 123 -1.64 -17.29 -9.70
N ALA A 124 -1.91 -17.77 -8.49
CA ALA A 124 -3.27 -17.86 -7.94
C ALA A 124 -3.91 -16.47 -7.80
N ILE A 125 -3.20 -15.47 -7.28
CA ILE A 125 -3.70 -14.08 -7.19
C ILE A 125 -4.04 -13.50 -8.57
N TYR A 126 -3.26 -13.83 -9.60
CA TYR A 126 -3.49 -13.36 -10.97
C TYR A 126 -4.51 -14.22 -11.75
N GLY A 127 -5.07 -15.27 -11.14
CA GLY A 127 -6.02 -16.17 -11.80
C GLY A 127 -5.37 -17.00 -12.92
N GLN A 128 -4.09 -17.34 -12.77
CA GLN A 128 -3.30 -18.14 -13.72
C GLN A 128 -3.15 -19.60 -13.26
N GLU A 129 -4.14 -20.12 -12.53
CA GLU A 129 -4.18 -21.54 -12.16
C GLU A 129 -4.27 -22.39 -13.45
N MET A 130 -3.42 -23.41 -13.55
CA MET A 130 -3.48 -24.43 -14.61
C MET A 130 -4.50 -25.50 -14.26
#